data_AF-A0A1J4JW77-F1
#
_entry.id   AF-A0A1J4JW77-F1
#
_cell.length_a   1.000
_cell.length_b   1.000
_cell.length_c   1.000
_cell.angle_alpha   90.00
_cell.angle_beta   90.00
_cell.angle_gamma   90.00
#
_symmetry.space_group_name_H-M   'P 1'
#
loop_
_entity.id
_entity.type
_entity.pdbx_description
1 polymer ?
#
loop_
_entity_poly.entity_id
_entity_poly.type
_entity_poly.pdbx_seq_one_letter_code
_entity_poly.pdbx_strand_id
1 'polypeptide(L)'
;MDSELFFADIERGIFGSRSGNLYLTDPGTYNLRDDPFVVPYPFRIIIKDEYDPYIVIFTETGYMYILNIVDMQFKLKTVLPPEVGVIDSFEILDEGASVILKANKGSYKYENGWVNLAEPLDSLIVKDDQKVFAQATQLENELCAAIHVKSIEKFSDAMQKYLLYLANYSTEDVFIQIWYDLIKQDYPFEKSEVHDIMEKCIHLLSTVDRLSSYVDELNMSIKE
;
A
#
# COMPACT_ATOMS: atom_id res chain seq x y z
N MET A 1 -10.47 -45.70 -6.34
CA MET A 1 -10.44 -44.35 -6.91
C MET A 1 -9.90 -43.30 -5.93
N ASP A 2 -9.73 -43.61 -4.63
CA ASP A 2 -9.53 -42.57 -3.59
C ASP A 2 -8.08 -42.26 -3.13
N SER A 3 -7.03 -42.82 -3.74
CA SER A 3 -5.65 -42.52 -3.30
C SER A 3 -4.93 -41.44 -4.12
N GLU A 4 -5.47 -41.09 -5.30
CA GLU A 4 -4.84 -40.17 -6.23
C GLU A 4 -5.41 -38.75 -6.18
N LEU A 5 -6.68 -38.55 -5.84
CA LEU A 5 -7.25 -37.21 -5.73
C LEU A 5 -6.72 -36.49 -4.48
N PHE A 6 -6.25 -35.26 -4.63
CA PHE A 6 -5.82 -34.41 -3.52
C PHE A 6 -6.67 -33.16 -3.36
N PHE A 7 -7.48 -32.82 -4.38
CA PHE A 7 -8.37 -31.68 -4.38
C PHE A 7 -9.71 -32.05 -5.01
N ALA A 8 -10.80 -31.55 -4.43
CA ALA A 8 -12.15 -31.69 -4.97
C ALA A 8 -13.01 -30.48 -4.59
N ASP A 9 -13.58 -29.82 -5.60
CA ASP A 9 -14.70 -28.89 -5.49
C ASP A 9 -15.86 -29.49 -6.29
N ILE A 10 -16.74 -30.20 -5.58
CA ILE A 10 -17.84 -30.95 -6.19
C ILE A 10 -18.89 -29.99 -6.78
N GLU A 11 -19.13 -28.85 -6.12
CA GLU A 11 -20.13 -27.87 -6.56
C GLU A 11 -19.77 -27.31 -7.94
N ARG A 12 -18.50 -26.99 -8.17
CA ARG A 12 -18.00 -26.54 -9.47
C ARG A 12 -17.60 -27.69 -10.41
N GLY A 13 -17.54 -28.92 -9.92
CA GLY A 13 -17.15 -30.09 -10.70
C GLY A 13 -15.65 -30.14 -11.02
N ILE A 14 -14.78 -29.80 -10.07
CA ILE A 14 -13.33 -29.64 -10.29
C ILE A 14 -12.57 -30.60 -9.38
N PHE A 15 -11.71 -31.44 -9.96
CA PHE A 15 -10.94 -32.43 -9.21
C PHE A 15 -9.47 -32.41 -9.63
N GLY A 16 -8.56 -32.44 -8.66
CA GLY A 16 -7.12 -32.48 -8.88
C GLY A 16 -6.49 -33.77 -8.35
N SER A 17 -5.66 -34.42 -9.17
CA SER A 17 -4.93 -35.64 -8.78
C SER A 17 -3.42 -35.45 -8.62
N ARG A 18 -2.83 -36.30 -7.79
CA ARG A 18 -1.38 -36.39 -7.56
C ARG A 18 -0.61 -36.89 -8.78
N SER A 19 -1.30 -37.39 -9.80
CA SER A 19 -0.70 -37.77 -11.08
C SER A 19 -0.49 -36.58 -12.02
N GLY A 20 -0.90 -35.36 -11.64
CA GLY A 20 -0.83 -34.20 -12.51
C GLY A 20 -2.11 -33.94 -13.30
N ASN A 21 -3.19 -34.67 -13.06
CA ASN A 21 -4.42 -34.50 -13.84
C ASN A 21 -5.40 -33.57 -13.13
N LEU A 22 -6.01 -32.69 -13.90
CA LEU A 22 -7.14 -31.86 -13.51
C LEU A 22 -8.37 -32.31 -14.32
N TYR A 23 -9.41 -32.72 -13.61
CA TYR A 23 -10.66 -33.20 -14.18
C TYR A 23 -11.74 -32.14 -14.02
N LEU A 24 -12.53 -31.92 -15.08
CA LEU A 24 -13.73 -31.09 -15.06
C LEU A 24 -14.95 -31.98 -15.30
N THR A 25 -15.96 -31.86 -14.45
CA THR A 25 -17.23 -32.59 -14.52
C THR A 25 -18.41 -31.63 -14.63
N ASP A 26 -19.60 -32.16 -14.91
CA ASP A 26 -20.82 -31.36 -14.73
C ASP A 26 -20.95 -30.99 -13.23
N PRO A 27 -21.25 -29.73 -12.90
CA PRO A 27 -21.43 -29.25 -11.53
C PRO A 27 -22.29 -30.18 -10.66
N GLY A 28 -21.79 -30.55 -9.48
CA GLY A 28 -22.48 -31.46 -8.56
C GLY A 28 -22.44 -32.95 -8.94
N THR A 29 -21.71 -33.32 -10.00
CA THR A 29 -21.65 -34.69 -10.51
C THR A 29 -20.21 -35.18 -10.69
N TYR A 30 -20.08 -36.47 -11.06
CA TYR A 30 -18.82 -37.10 -11.47
C TYR A 30 -18.75 -37.34 -12.99
N ASN A 31 -19.68 -36.76 -13.76
CA ASN A 31 -19.72 -36.93 -15.21
C ASN A 31 -18.66 -36.02 -15.84
N LEU A 32 -17.60 -36.60 -16.39
CA LEU A 32 -16.54 -35.82 -17.05
C LEU A 32 -17.10 -35.04 -18.24
N ARG A 33 -16.73 -33.76 -18.33
CA ARG A 33 -17.07 -32.89 -19.46
C ARG A 33 -16.13 -33.08 -20.64
N ASP A 34 -14.86 -33.39 -20.36
CA ASP A 34 -13.82 -33.60 -21.36
C ASP A 34 -12.67 -34.45 -20.78
N ASP A 35 -11.67 -34.74 -21.62
CA ASP A 35 -10.41 -35.36 -21.20
C ASP A 35 -9.69 -34.51 -20.13
N PRO A 36 -8.95 -35.13 -19.20
CA PRO A 36 -8.30 -34.40 -18.12
C PRO A 36 -7.17 -33.50 -18.62
N PHE A 37 -7.06 -32.31 -18.06
CA PHE A 37 -5.92 -31.43 -18.31
C PHE A 37 -4.69 -31.93 -17.56
N VAL A 38 -3.54 -31.97 -18.24
CA VAL A 38 -2.28 -32.36 -17.63
C VAL A 38 -1.53 -31.12 -17.16
N VAL A 39 -1.31 -31.03 -15.86
CA VAL A 39 -0.58 -29.97 -15.17
C VAL A 39 0.60 -30.59 -14.41
N PRO A 40 1.80 -29.99 -14.45
CA PRO A 40 2.95 -30.50 -13.71
C PRO A 40 2.66 -30.58 -12.20
N TYR A 41 2.68 -31.79 -11.65
CA TYR A 41 2.63 -32.04 -10.21
C TYR A 41 4.01 -31.82 -9.58
N PRO A 42 4.11 -31.29 -8.34
CA PRO A 42 3.03 -30.81 -7.47
C PRO A 42 2.42 -29.47 -7.90
N PHE A 43 1.12 -29.32 -7.70
CA PHE A 43 0.41 -28.07 -7.94
C PHE A 43 -0.65 -27.78 -6.87
N ARG A 44 -1.01 -26.50 -6.76
CA ARG A 44 -2.11 -25.99 -5.93
C ARG A 44 -3.15 -25.36 -6.83
N ILE A 45 -4.42 -25.63 -6.55
CA ILE A 45 -5.55 -24.99 -7.23
C ILE A 45 -6.13 -23.94 -6.28
N ILE A 46 -6.36 -22.74 -6.81
CA ILE A 46 -7.06 -21.66 -6.13
C ILE A 46 -8.35 -21.39 -6.89
N ILE A 47 -9.46 -21.42 -6.15
CA ILE A 47 -10.81 -21.20 -6.65
C ILE A 47 -11.51 -20.27 -5.68
N LYS A 48 -12.18 -19.24 -6.20
CA LYS A 48 -12.98 -18.30 -5.43
C LYS A 48 -14.07 -17.73 -6.33
N ASP A 49 -15.21 -17.37 -5.74
CA ASP A 49 -16.35 -16.76 -6.44
C ASP A 49 -15.93 -15.50 -7.23
N GLU A 50 -15.02 -14.69 -6.68
CA GLU A 50 -14.48 -13.48 -7.32
C GLU A 50 -13.68 -13.74 -8.61
N TYR A 51 -13.25 -14.98 -8.82
CA TYR A 51 -12.52 -15.40 -10.01
C TYR A 51 -13.39 -16.16 -10.99
N ASP A 52 -14.65 -16.47 -10.69
CA ASP A 52 -15.49 -17.27 -11.59
C ASP A 52 -15.61 -16.57 -12.96
N PRO A 53 -15.47 -17.30 -14.10
CA PRO A 53 -15.39 -18.76 -14.24
C PRO A 53 -13.95 -19.34 -14.30
N TYR A 54 -12.97 -18.69 -13.69
CA TYR A 54 -11.57 -19.06 -13.80
C TYR A 54 -11.08 -19.88 -12.59
N ILE A 55 -10.18 -20.81 -12.86
CA ILE A 55 -9.33 -21.43 -11.84
C ILE A 55 -7.89 -21.02 -12.04
N VAL A 56 -7.19 -20.83 -10.92
CA VAL A 56 -5.79 -20.45 -10.91
C VAL A 56 -4.98 -21.62 -10.37
N ILE A 57 -3.94 -22.03 -11.10
CA ILE A 57 -3.13 -23.18 -10.74
C ILE A 57 -1.67 -22.76 -10.62
N PHE A 58 -1.06 -23.05 -9.48
CA PHE A 58 0.36 -22.80 -9.22
C PHE A 58 1.11 -24.11 -9.08
N THR A 59 2.17 -24.30 -9.86
CA THR A 59 3.04 -25.48 -9.76
C THR A 59 4.26 -25.19 -8.90
N GLU A 60 4.86 -26.23 -8.33
CA GLU A 60 6.12 -26.11 -7.59
C GLU A 60 7.27 -25.61 -8.47
N THR A 61 7.22 -25.87 -9.78
CA THR A 61 8.17 -25.35 -10.76
C THR A 61 8.01 -23.85 -11.04
N GLY A 62 7.09 -23.17 -10.36
CA GLY A 62 6.85 -21.73 -10.48
C GLY A 62 5.99 -21.34 -11.68
N TYR A 63 5.32 -22.29 -12.34
CA TYR A 63 4.34 -21.95 -13.37
C TYR A 63 3.00 -21.58 -12.75
N MET A 64 2.34 -20.63 -13.41
CA MET A 64 0.97 -20.24 -13.16
C MET A 64 0.14 -20.51 -14.41
N TYR A 65 -1.04 -21.09 -14.20
CA TYR A 65 -2.03 -21.33 -15.24
C TYR A 65 -3.36 -20.69 -14.85
N ILE A 66 -4.05 -20.11 -15.83
CA ILE A 66 -5.45 -19.72 -15.70
C ILE A 66 -6.25 -20.54 -16.71
N LEU A 67 -7.17 -21.35 -16.21
CA LEU A 67 -8.11 -22.11 -17.00
C LEU A 67 -9.50 -21.52 -16.82
N ASN A 68 -10.20 -21.24 -17.92
CA ASN A 68 -11.62 -20.94 -17.88
C ASN A 68 -12.40 -22.26 -17.95
N ILE A 69 -13.24 -22.52 -16.94
CA ILE A 69 -13.93 -23.81 -16.80
C ILE A 69 -15.18 -23.91 -17.69
N VAL A 70 -15.69 -22.78 -18.17
CA VAL A 70 -16.87 -22.75 -19.04
C VAL A 70 -16.48 -23.15 -20.45
N ASP A 71 -15.47 -22.49 -21.01
CA ASP A 71 -14.97 -22.77 -22.36
C ASP A 71 -13.89 -23.86 -22.42
N MET A 72 -13.41 -24.32 -21.26
CA MET A 72 -12.40 -25.38 -21.11
C MET A 72 -11.08 -25.04 -21.80
N GLN A 73 -10.67 -23.77 -21.75
CA GLN A 73 -9.42 -23.29 -22.36
C GLN A 73 -8.49 -22.61 -21.37
N PHE A 74 -7.20 -22.92 -21.48
CA PHE A 74 -6.16 -22.16 -20.79
C PHE A 74 -6.07 -20.77 -21.41
N LYS A 75 -6.38 -19.74 -20.63
CA LYS A 75 -6.25 -18.34 -21.03
C LYS A 75 -4.84 -17.82 -20.83
N LEU A 76 -4.17 -18.30 -19.77
CA LEU A 76 -2.82 -17.90 -19.44
C LEU A 76 -1.98 -19.09 -19.00
N LYS A 77 -0.74 -19.11 -19.49
CA LYS A 77 0.33 -19.98 -19.00
C LYS A 77 1.62 -19.15 -18.95
N THR A 78 2.13 -18.93 -17.75
CA THR A 78 3.35 -18.12 -17.56
C THR A 78 4.16 -18.64 -16.37
N VAL A 79 5.45 -18.31 -16.32
CA VAL A 79 6.32 -18.56 -15.16
C VAL A 79 6.20 -17.35 -14.25
N LEU A 80 6.01 -17.53 -12.95
CA LEU A 80 5.99 -16.44 -11.97
C LEU A 80 7.26 -15.58 -12.06
N PRO A 81 7.17 -14.28 -11.72
CA PRO A 81 8.35 -13.44 -11.71
C PRO A 81 9.37 -13.97 -10.69
N PRO A 82 10.68 -13.84 -10.98
CA PRO A 82 11.72 -14.28 -10.06
C PRO A 82 11.60 -13.53 -8.74
N GLU A 83 11.84 -14.25 -7.64
CA GLU A 83 11.78 -13.70 -6.27
C GLU A 83 10.45 -13.05 -5.87
N VAL A 84 9.32 -13.45 -6.47
CA VAL A 84 7.99 -12.90 -6.13
C VAL A 84 7.67 -12.93 -4.63
N GLY A 85 8.22 -13.88 -3.88
CA GLY A 85 7.99 -13.98 -2.43
C GLY A 85 6.64 -14.61 -2.11
N VAL A 86 5.96 -14.08 -1.09
CA VAL A 86 4.63 -14.53 -0.65
C VAL A 86 3.58 -13.71 -1.38
N ILE A 87 2.70 -14.38 -2.13
CA ILE A 87 1.59 -13.76 -2.85
C ILE A 87 0.46 -13.48 -1.85
N ASP A 88 0.16 -12.20 -1.66
CA ASP A 88 -0.85 -11.72 -0.70
C ASP A 88 -2.22 -11.56 -1.38
N SER A 89 -2.24 -11.09 -2.63
CA SER A 89 -3.47 -10.95 -3.42
C SER A 89 -3.24 -11.14 -4.90
N PHE A 90 -4.33 -11.44 -5.61
CA PHE A 90 -4.33 -11.81 -7.00
C PHE A 90 -5.61 -11.31 -7.67
N GLU A 91 -5.49 -10.78 -8.88
CA GLU A 91 -6.60 -10.26 -9.67
C GLU A 91 -6.44 -10.74 -11.11
N ILE A 92 -7.54 -11.18 -11.71
CA ILE A 92 -7.60 -11.64 -13.10
C ILE A 92 -8.21 -10.52 -13.95
N LEU A 93 -7.53 -10.18 -15.04
CA LEU A 93 -7.91 -9.12 -15.96
C LEU A 93 -8.04 -9.67 -17.39
N ASP A 94 -8.60 -8.86 -18.29
CA ASP A 94 -8.62 -9.10 -19.73
C ASP A 94 -9.07 -10.53 -20.10
N GLU A 95 -10.21 -10.95 -19.54
CA GLU A 95 -10.80 -12.28 -19.75
C GLU A 95 -9.87 -13.46 -19.44
N GLY A 96 -8.92 -13.27 -18.51
CA GLY A 96 -7.95 -14.27 -18.11
C GLY A 96 -6.61 -14.19 -18.82
N ALA A 97 -6.44 -13.25 -19.75
CA ALA A 97 -5.18 -13.05 -20.48
C ALA A 97 -4.15 -12.21 -19.70
N SER A 98 -4.60 -11.41 -18.72
CA SER A 98 -3.75 -10.59 -17.87
C SER A 98 -4.02 -10.87 -16.39
N VAL A 99 -3.02 -10.62 -15.54
CA VAL A 99 -3.16 -10.72 -14.10
C VAL A 99 -2.44 -9.59 -13.39
N ILE A 100 -2.95 -9.20 -12.23
CA ILE A 100 -2.20 -8.44 -11.23
C ILE A 100 -1.94 -9.36 -10.05
N LEU A 101 -0.67 -9.43 -9.65
CA LEU A 101 -0.21 -10.17 -8.51
C LEU A 101 0.41 -9.18 -7.54
N LYS A 102 -0.08 -9.14 -6.30
CA LYS A 102 0.57 -8.38 -5.22
C LYS A 102 1.18 -9.37 -4.24
N ALA A 103 2.46 -9.20 -4.01
CA ALA A 103 3.23 -10.02 -3.11
C ALA A 103 4.05 -9.14 -2.17
N ASN A 104 4.53 -9.74 -1.09
CA ASN A 104 5.29 -9.03 -0.07
C ASN A 104 6.59 -8.38 -0.57
N LYS A 105 7.09 -8.78 -1.74
CA LYS A 105 8.29 -8.22 -2.39
C LYS A 105 7.97 -7.26 -3.54
N GLY A 106 6.70 -7.08 -3.88
CA GLY A 106 6.27 -6.12 -4.88
C GLY A 106 4.97 -6.50 -5.59
N SER A 107 4.49 -5.57 -6.39
CA SER A 107 3.32 -5.73 -7.24
C SER A 107 3.74 -5.97 -8.69
N TYR A 108 3.08 -6.87 -9.39
CA TYR A 108 3.41 -7.29 -10.75
C TYR A 108 2.16 -7.39 -11.60
N LYS A 109 2.23 -6.91 -12.84
CA LYS A 109 1.21 -7.12 -13.87
C LYS A 109 1.77 -8.01 -14.96
N TYR A 110 0.99 -8.98 -15.43
CA TYR A 110 1.33 -9.75 -16.62
C TYR A 110 0.60 -9.19 -17.84
N GLU A 111 1.35 -8.72 -18.84
CA GLU A 111 0.85 -8.29 -20.15
C GLU A 111 1.84 -8.72 -21.24
N ASN A 112 1.77 -9.99 -21.68
CA ASN A 112 2.78 -10.61 -22.56
C ASN A 112 4.22 -10.60 -21.98
N GLY A 113 4.33 -10.44 -20.67
CA GLY A 113 5.56 -10.27 -19.92
C GLY A 113 5.24 -9.72 -18.53
N TRP A 114 6.08 -10.01 -17.55
CA TRP A 114 5.92 -9.44 -16.21
C TRP A 114 6.46 -8.02 -16.17
N VAL A 115 5.59 -7.10 -15.82
CA VAL A 115 5.91 -5.71 -15.51
C VAL A 115 5.81 -5.56 -14.00
N ASN A 116 6.90 -5.14 -13.36
CA ASN A 116 6.81 -4.71 -11.97
C ASN A 116 5.97 -3.43 -11.96
N LEU A 117 4.81 -3.50 -11.32
CA LEU A 117 4.04 -2.32 -11.01
C LEU A 117 4.81 -1.64 -9.89
N ALA A 118 5.61 -0.64 -10.27
CA ALA A 118 6.23 0.24 -9.29
C ALA A 118 5.10 0.71 -8.38
N GLU A 119 5.12 0.24 -7.14
CA GLU A 119 4.20 0.75 -6.16
C GLU A 119 4.46 2.25 -6.10
N PRO A 120 3.42 3.11 -6.14
CA PRO A 120 3.64 4.48 -5.74
C PRO A 120 4.36 4.41 -4.40
N LEU A 121 5.42 5.19 -4.22
CA LEU A 121 6.26 5.24 -3.01
C LEU A 121 5.47 5.41 -1.69
N ASP A 122 4.15 5.51 -1.76
CA ASP A 122 3.16 5.49 -0.70
C ASP A 122 2.88 4.11 -0.06
N SER A 123 3.29 2.98 -0.65
CA SER A 123 3.09 1.64 -0.05
C SER A 123 4.17 1.22 0.95
N LEU A 124 5.25 2.01 1.09
CA LEU A 124 6.13 1.92 2.24
C LEU A 124 5.34 2.43 3.45
N ILE A 125 4.58 1.54 4.09
CA ILE A 125 4.06 1.71 5.45
C ILE A 125 5.27 1.68 6.40
N VAL A 126 6.06 2.75 6.32
CA VAL A 126 6.65 3.42 7.46
C VAL A 126 5.44 3.85 8.28
N LYS A 127 5.24 3.26 9.48
CA LYS A 127 4.14 3.59 10.41
C LYS A 127 3.77 5.07 10.25
N ASP A 128 2.51 5.46 10.07
CA ASP A 128 2.15 6.85 9.72
C ASP A 128 2.92 7.89 10.57
N ASP A 129 3.10 7.61 11.86
CA ASP A 129 3.96 8.33 12.79
C ASP A 129 5.39 8.59 12.26
N GLN A 130 6.09 7.60 11.72
CA GLN A 130 7.44 7.73 11.17
C GLN A 130 7.50 8.52 9.84
N LYS A 131 6.44 8.53 9.01
CA LYS A 131 6.37 9.42 7.83
C LYS A 131 6.16 10.87 8.27
N VAL A 132 5.30 11.05 9.27
CA VAL A 132 5.11 12.34 9.94
C VAL A 132 6.41 12.82 10.57
N PHE A 133 7.13 11.97 11.29
CA PHE A 133 8.41 12.33 11.88
C PHE A 133 9.50 12.55 10.83
N ALA A 134 9.59 11.74 9.77
CA ALA A 134 10.59 11.95 8.72
C ALA A 134 10.35 13.26 7.95
N GLN A 135 9.10 13.57 7.62
CA GLN A 135 8.74 14.82 6.97
C GLN A 135 8.90 16.02 7.92
N ALA A 136 8.57 15.86 9.20
CA ALA A 136 8.84 16.85 10.24
C ALA A 136 10.35 17.10 10.37
N THR A 137 11.19 16.05 10.40
CA THR A 137 12.65 16.18 10.42
C THR A 137 13.19 16.88 9.16
N GLN A 138 12.60 16.64 7.99
CA GLN A 138 12.97 17.38 6.78
C GLN A 138 12.64 18.87 6.91
N LEU A 139 11.46 19.21 7.41
CA LEU A 139 11.04 20.59 7.63
C LEU A 139 11.84 21.27 8.75
N GLU A 140 12.26 20.54 9.78
CA GLU A 140 13.23 21.00 10.79
C GLU A 140 14.59 21.32 10.17
N ASN A 141 15.06 20.50 9.23
CA ASN A 141 16.29 20.81 8.49
C ASN A 141 16.15 22.09 7.67
N GLU A 142 14.98 22.38 7.11
CA GLU A 142 14.70 23.65 6.42
C GLU A 142 14.72 24.85 7.38
N LEU A 143 14.13 24.70 8.57
CA LEU A 143 14.21 25.70 9.66
C LEU A 143 15.67 25.96 10.06
N CYS A 144 16.44 24.90 10.32
CA CYS A 144 17.85 24.99 10.66
C CYS A 144 18.67 25.64 9.55
N ALA A 145 18.40 25.29 8.29
CA ALA A 145 19.05 25.91 7.15
C ALA A 145 18.73 27.41 7.05
N ALA A 146 17.47 27.81 7.26
CA ALA A 146 17.03 29.20 7.26
C ALA A 146 17.69 30.03 8.37
N ILE A 147 17.79 29.47 9.58
CA ILE A 147 18.52 30.03 10.72
C ILE A 147 20.00 30.20 10.37
N HIS A 148 20.62 29.18 9.77
CA HIS A 148 22.04 29.21 9.41
C HIS A 148 22.36 30.28 8.36
N VAL A 149 21.51 30.43 7.35
CA VAL A 149 21.66 31.50 6.33
C VAL A 149 21.13 32.85 6.80
N LYS A 150 20.60 32.95 8.04
CA LYS A 150 20.02 34.15 8.65
C LYS A 150 18.99 34.85 7.76
N SER A 151 18.15 34.07 7.08
CA SER A 151 17.11 34.60 6.19
C SER A 151 15.75 34.52 6.87
N ILE A 152 15.25 35.67 7.31
CA ILE A 152 13.96 35.77 8.01
C ILE A 152 12.78 35.32 7.15
N GLU A 153 12.83 35.60 5.84
CA GLU A 153 11.79 35.16 4.89
C GLU A 153 11.73 33.63 4.77
N LYS A 154 12.90 32.99 4.62
CA LYS A 154 12.97 31.52 4.55
C LYS A 154 12.58 30.89 5.88
N PHE A 155 12.94 31.53 6.99
CA PHE A 155 12.56 31.07 8.31
C PHE A 155 11.04 31.13 8.50
N SER A 156 10.40 32.23 8.09
CA SER A 156 8.94 32.38 8.09
C SER A 156 8.24 31.30 7.27
N ASP A 157 8.69 31.04 6.04
CA ASP A 157 8.10 30.02 5.16
C ASP A 157 8.28 28.60 5.73
N ALA A 158 9.49 28.27 6.19
CA ALA A 158 9.76 26.97 6.81
C ALA A 158 8.96 26.75 8.10
N MET A 159 8.83 27.79 8.94
CA MET A 159 8.06 27.73 10.19
C MET A 159 6.58 27.47 9.94
N GLN A 160 5.98 28.18 8.98
CA GLN A 160 4.58 27.97 8.60
C GLN A 160 4.33 26.56 8.08
N LYS A 161 5.20 26.05 7.19
CA LYS A 161 5.10 24.69 6.65
C LYS A 161 5.23 23.64 7.75
N TYR A 162 6.21 23.80 8.64
CA TYR A 162 6.46 22.88 9.74
C TYR A 162 5.27 22.79 10.70
N LEU A 163 4.78 23.94 11.18
CA LEU A 163 3.67 23.99 12.11
C LEU A 163 2.36 23.51 11.50
N LEU A 164 2.07 23.89 10.25
CA LEU A 164 0.88 23.39 9.55
C LEU A 164 0.93 21.88 9.34
N TYR A 165 2.11 21.34 9.04
CA TYR A 165 2.30 19.90 8.89
C TYR A 165 2.05 19.18 10.21
N LEU A 166 2.69 19.60 11.31
CA LEU A 166 2.44 19.02 12.62
C LEU A 166 0.97 19.12 13.03
N ALA A 167 0.36 20.29 12.85
CA ALA A 167 -1.04 20.53 13.18
C ALA A 167 -2.02 19.55 12.51
N ASN A 168 -1.73 19.13 11.27
CA ASN A 168 -2.58 18.22 10.51
C ASN A 168 -2.30 16.74 10.81
N TYR A 169 -1.06 16.39 11.18
CA TYR A 169 -0.62 14.99 11.15
C TYR A 169 -0.08 14.44 12.47
N SER A 170 0.23 15.27 13.49
CA SER A 170 0.58 14.78 14.84
C SER A 170 -0.65 14.70 15.75
N THR A 171 -0.50 14.22 16.99
CA THR A 171 -1.55 14.37 18.02
C THR A 171 -1.53 15.78 18.61
N GLU A 172 -2.66 16.22 19.18
CA GLU A 172 -2.77 17.54 19.83
C GLU A 172 -1.70 17.72 20.93
N ASP A 173 -1.52 16.72 21.80
CA ASP A 173 -0.52 16.76 22.88
C ASP A 173 0.91 17.00 22.34
N VAL A 174 1.28 16.29 21.26
CA VAL A 174 2.60 16.43 20.63
C VAL A 174 2.75 17.79 19.98
N PHE A 175 1.72 18.27 19.29
CA PHE A 175 1.72 19.60 18.68
C PHE A 175 1.93 20.70 19.71
N ILE A 176 1.13 20.69 20.79
CA ILE A 176 1.19 21.71 21.85
C ILE A 176 2.55 21.70 22.54
N GLN A 177 3.13 20.53 22.81
CA GLN A 177 4.47 20.43 23.38
C GLN A 177 5.52 21.08 22.46
N ILE A 178 5.52 20.74 21.17
CA ILE A 178 6.48 21.31 20.21
C ILE A 178 6.28 22.82 20.06
N TRP A 179 5.04 23.31 20.04
CA TRP A 179 4.74 24.73 19.99
C TRP A 179 5.40 25.49 21.16
N TYR A 180 5.21 25.03 22.40
CA TYR A 180 5.81 25.67 23.56
C TYR A 180 7.34 25.59 23.57
N ASP A 181 7.92 24.52 23.01
CA ASP A 181 9.37 24.41 22.85
C ASP A 181 9.89 25.43 21.83
N LEU A 182 9.19 25.64 20.71
CA LEU A 182 9.58 26.60 19.67
C LEU A 182 9.53 28.05 20.16
N ILE A 183 8.44 28.48 20.79
CA ILE A 183 8.29 29.89 21.21
C ILE A 183 9.30 30.29 22.30
N LYS A 184 9.83 29.32 23.05
CA LYS A 184 10.85 29.54 24.09
C LYS A 184 12.28 29.53 23.54
N GLN A 185 12.48 29.16 22.28
CA GLN A 185 13.82 29.14 21.68
C GLN A 185 14.34 30.56 21.42
N ASP A 186 15.64 30.74 21.63
CA ASP A 186 16.34 31.99 21.32
C ASP A 186 16.86 31.93 19.88
N TYR A 187 16.07 32.48 18.95
CA TYR A 187 16.43 32.53 17.53
C TYR A 187 17.38 33.71 17.24
N PRO A 188 18.29 33.60 16.26
CA PRO A 188 19.25 34.65 15.93
C PRO A 188 18.65 35.77 15.05
N PHE A 189 17.39 36.14 15.32
CA PHE A 189 16.62 37.17 14.63
C PHE A 189 16.09 38.21 15.64
N GLU A 190 15.61 39.36 15.16
CA GLU A 190 15.02 40.35 16.06
C GLU A 190 13.74 39.81 16.69
N LYS A 191 13.55 40.06 17.99
CA LYS A 191 12.40 39.51 18.73
C LYS A 191 11.05 39.91 18.14
N SER A 192 10.94 41.13 17.63
CA SER A 192 9.73 41.60 16.94
C SER A 192 9.46 40.84 15.64
N GLU A 193 10.50 40.50 14.87
CA GLU A 193 10.34 39.75 13.63
C GLU A 193 9.89 38.31 13.89
N VAL A 194 10.44 37.67 14.92
CA VAL A 194 10.00 36.33 15.35
C VAL A 194 8.55 36.39 15.83
N HIS A 195 8.18 37.40 16.62
CA HIS A 195 6.80 37.59 17.10
C HIS A 195 5.81 37.71 15.94
N ASP A 196 6.10 38.54 14.93
CA ASP A 196 5.27 38.69 13.73
C ASP A 196 5.11 37.36 12.96
N ILE A 197 6.14 36.52 12.93
CA ILE A 197 6.07 35.19 12.30
C ILE A 197 5.16 34.26 13.12
N MET A 198 5.26 34.30 14.45
CA MET A 198 4.40 33.48 15.31
C MET A 198 2.93 33.88 15.17
N GLU A 199 2.61 35.18 15.11
CA GLU A 199 1.24 35.66 14.84
C GLU A 199 0.72 35.15 13.49
N LYS A 200 1.54 35.22 12.42
CA LYS A 200 1.17 34.66 11.11
C LYS A 200 0.90 33.16 11.17
N CYS A 201 1.72 32.41 11.91
CA CYS A 201 1.53 30.99 12.09
C CYS A 201 0.21 30.69 12.83
N ILE A 202 -0.12 31.43 13.89
CA ILE A 202 -1.39 31.26 14.62
C ILE A 202 -2.59 31.53 13.70
N HIS A 203 -2.54 32.60 12.90
CA HIS A 203 -3.59 32.87 11.90
C HIS A 203 -3.77 31.71 10.93
N LEU A 204 -2.66 31.12 10.48
CA LEU A 204 -2.70 29.97 9.57
C LEU A 204 -3.25 28.72 10.28
N LEU A 205 -2.83 28.47 11.51
CA LEU A 205 -3.32 27.36 12.35
C LEU A 205 -4.79 27.50 12.71
N SER A 206 -5.33 28.71 12.80
CA SER A 206 -6.76 28.94 13.05
C SER A 206 -7.68 28.40 11.95
N THR A 207 -7.11 28.12 10.76
CA THR A 207 -7.82 27.47 9.66
C THR A 207 -7.90 25.94 9.79
N VAL A 208 -7.20 25.35 10.78
CA VAL A 208 -7.21 23.91 11.06
C VAL A 208 -8.27 23.62 12.12
N ASP A 209 -9.37 22.98 11.72
CA ASP A 209 -10.55 22.73 12.57
C ASP A 209 -10.21 22.12 13.93
N ARG A 210 -9.24 21.19 13.96
CA ARG A 210 -8.82 20.48 15.18
C ARG A 210 -8.15 21.40 16.23
N LEU A 211 -7.51 22.48 15.80
CA LEU A 211 -6.84 23.42 16.71
C LEU A 211 -7.73 24.61 17.10
N SER A 212 -8.96 24.67 16.59
CA SER A 212 -9.89 25.79 16.83
C SER A 212 -10.10 26.10 18.31
N SER A 213 -10.11 25.08 19.19
CA SER A 213 -10.27 25.25 20.64
C SER A 213 -9.02 25.79 21.36
N TYR A 214 -7.85 25.75 20.72
CA TYR A 214 -6.57 26.16 21.30
C TYR A 214 -6.05 27.49 20.76
N VAL A 215 -6.70 28.09 19.75
CA VAL A 215 -6.25 29.34 19.11
C VAL A 215 -6.06 30.47 20.14
N ASP A 216 -6.95 30.60 21.13
CA ASP A 216 -6.81 31.61 22.19
C ASP A 216 -5.60 31.34 23.10
N GLU A 217 -5.33 30.07 23.41
CA GLU A 217 -4.16 29.67 24.19
C GLU A 217 -2.86 29.96 23.43
N LEU A 218 -2.80 29.61 22.14
CA LEU A 218 -1.66 29.91 21.27
C LEU A 218 -1.40 31.42 21.22
N ASN A 219 -2.46 32.24 21.10
CA ASN A 219 -2.36 33.70 21.10
C ASN A 219 -1.86 34.28 22.43
N MET A 220 -2.21 33.66 23.56
CA MET A 220 -1.70 34.10 24.87
C MET A 220 -0.23 33.73 25.03
N SER A 221 0.19 32.56 24.54
CA SER A 221 1.54 32.03 24.73
C SER A 221 2.65 32.86 24.07
N ILE A 222 2.35 33.63 23.02
CA ILE A 222 3.34 34.47 22.31
C ILE A 222 3.43 35.90 22.85
N LYS A 223 2.55 36.27 23.78
CA LYS A 223 2.50 37.61 24.41
C LYS A 223 3.30 37.68 25.70
N GLU A 224 3.79 36.54 26.20
CA GLU A 224 4.73 36.43 27.33
C GLU A 224 6.17 36.66 26.88
#